data_AF-A0A9E3TYF7-F1
#
_entry.id   AF-A0A9E3TYF7-F1
#
_cell.length_a   1.000
_cell.length_b   1.000
_cell.length_c   1.000
_cell.angle_alpha   90.00
_cell.angle_beta   90.00
_cell.angle_gamma   90.00
#
_symmetry.space_group_name_H-M   'P 1'
#
loop_
_entity.id
_entity.type
_entity.pdbx_description
1 polymer ?
#
loop_
_entity_poly.entity_id
_entity_poly.type
_entity_poly.pdbx_seq_one_letter_code
_entity_poly.pdbx_strand_id
1 'polypeptide(L)'
;MPSAETLPDGGYNLRQRGERERAANDIAERARALGAQAAIENWDGEPDVDIAVASLHAQIWLAWTPAAPMPIISWYGAAYPLRGVPGAWHDDDVNSSHRRKATSLPATWPELFDMLETGLLAGIDGSAFEFK
;
A
#
# COMPACT_ATOMS: atom_id res chain seq x y z
N MET A 1 31.69 9.06 -3.98
CA MET A 1 30.30 8.87 -3.51
C MET A 1 29.87 7.51 -4.01
N PRO A 2 29.51 6.54 -3.16
CA PRO A 2 29.05 5.26 -3.67
C PRO A 2 27.69 5.47 -4.34
N SER A 3 27.57 4.94 -5.56
CA SER A 3 26.38 4.97 -6.39
C SER A 3 25.22 4.29 -5.69
N ALA A 4 24.02 4.83 -5.84
CA ALA A 4 22.78 4.15 -5.49
C ALA A 4 22.68 2.87 -6.34
N GLU A 5 23.07 1.73 -5.77
CA GLU A 5 22.75 0.43 -6.34
C GLU A 5 21.25 0.24 -6.22
N THR A 6 20.53 0.55 -7.29
CA THR A 6 19.17 0.05 -7.50
C THR A 6 19.24 -1.47 -7.41
N LEU A 7 18.45 -2.07 -6.52
CA LEU A 7 18.39 -3.53 -6.45
C LEU A 7 17.99 -4.07 -7.85
N PRO A 8 18.52 -5.23 -8.27
CA PRO A 8 18.40 -5.74 -9.64
C PRO A 8 16.96 -5.84 -10.17
N ASP A 9 15.96 -5.80 -9.28
CA ASP A 9 14.53 -5.95 -9.59
C ASP A 9 13.72 -4.66 -9.38
N GLY A 10 14.38 -3.49 -9.22
CA GLY A 10 13.71 -2.21 -8.95
C GLY A 10 13.19 -2.07 -7.52
N GLY A 11 13.72 -2.87 -6.59
CA GLY A 11 13.35 -2.84 -5.18
C GLY A 11 14.15 -1.83 -4.33
N TYR A 12 13.67 -1.60 -3.11
CA TYR A 12 14.31 -0.73 -2.11
C TYR A 12 14.89 -1.51 -0.95
N ASN A 13 16.08 -1.10 -0.48
CA ASN A 13 16.65 -1.64 0.74
C ASN A 13 16.17 -0.85 1.97
N LEU A 14 15.05 -1.28 2.56
CA LEU A 14 14.42 -0.57 3.68
C LEU A 14 15.29 -0.47 4.94
N ARG A 15 16.46 -1.11 5.02
CA ARG A 15 17.42 -0.85 6.11
C ARG A 15 18.01 0.55 6.05
N GLN A 16 18.07 1.14 4.86
CA GLN A 16 18.64 2.46 4.62
C GLN A 16 17.53 3.51 4.58
N ARG A 17 17.65 4.55 5.39
CA ARG A 17 16.65 5.62 5.46
C ARG A 17 16.36 6.26 4.09
N GLY A 18 17.40 6.57 3.32
CA GLY A 18 17.24 7.17 2.00
C GLY A 18 16.45 6.28 1.04
N GLU A 19 16.56 4.96 1.15
CA GLU A 19 15.76 4.02 0.34
C GLU A 19 14.30 4.01 0.76
N ARG A 20 14.01 4.14 2.07
CA ARG A 20 12.64 4.27 2.57
C ARG A 20 11.98 5.55 2.09
N GLU A 21 12.71 6.67 2.12
CA GLU A 21 12.24 7.95 1.60
C GLU A 21 11.99 7.88 0.09
N ARG A 22 12.86 7.22 -0.69
CA ARG A 22 12.61 6.99 -2.12
C ARG A 22 11.37 6.11 -2.36
N ALA A 23 11.26 4.99 -1.64
CA ALA A 23 10.08 4.12 -1.73
C ALA A 23 8.79 4.87 -1.43
N ALA A 24 8.77 5.70 -0.37
CA ALA A 24 7.61 6.50 0.00
C ALA A 24 7.20 7.47 -1.11
N ASN A 25 8.18 8.13 -1.75
CA ASN A 25 7.92 9.03 -2.86
C ASN A 25 7.36 8.30 -4.09
N ASP A 26 7.95 7.18 -4.48
CA ASP A 26 7.49 6.39 -5.64
C ASP A 26 6.08 5.82 -5.43
N ILE A 27 5.78 5.33 -4.23
CA ILE A 27 4.43 4.89 -3.83
C ILE A 27 3.44 6.06 -3.95
N ALA A 28 3.77 7.21 -3.37
CA ALA A 28 2.89 8.37 -3.39
C ALA A 28 2.71 8.94 -4.80
N GLU A 29 3.74 8.92 -5.64
CA GLU A 29 3.66 9.35 -7.04
C GLU A 29 2.73 8.44 -7.85
N ARG A 30 2.88 7.11 -7.73
CA ARG A 30 1.99 6.15 -8.39
C ARG A 30 0.54 6.30 -7.95
N ALA A 31 0.30 6.42 -6.65
CA ALA A 31 -1.04 6.65 -6.12
C ALA A 31 -1.68 7.94 -6.68
N ARG A 32 -0.91 9.04 -6.72
CA ARG A 32 -1.36 10.32 -7.30
C ARG A 32 -1.62 10.23 -8.81
N ALA A 33 -0.82 9.46 -9.55
CA ALA A 33 -1.03 9.23 -10.97
C ALA A 33 -2.36 8.54 -11.26
N LEU A 34 -2.89 7.75 -10.30
CA LEU A 34 -4.21 7.13 -10.36
C LEU A 34 -5.34 8.04 -9.83
N GLY A 35 -5.03 9.29 -9.45
CA GLY A 35 -6.01 10.24 -8.91
C GLY A 35 -6.30 10.09 -7.42
N ALA A 36 -5.53 9.30 -6.69
CA ALA A 36 -5.62 9.24 -5.22
C ALA A 36 -4.93 10.45 -4.57
N GLN A 37 -5.40 10.84 -3.39
CA GLN A 37 -4.67 11.74 -2.51
C GLN A 37 -3.62 10.92 -1.75
N ALA A 38 -2.36 11.36 -1.72
CA ALA A 38 -1.31 10.65 -0.99
C ALA A 38 -0.47 11.63 -0.17
N ALA A 39 -0.27 11.30 1.11
CA ALA A 39 0.57 11.99 2.05
C ALA A 39 1.70 11.07 2.54
N ILE A 40 2.90 11.61 2.67
CA ILE A 40 4.01 10.93 3.32
C ILE A 40 4.08 11.48 4.74
N GLU A 41 3.88 10.61 5.72
CA GLU A 41 3.94 10.94 7.14
C GLU A 41 5.21 10.36 7.74
N ASN A 42 5.67 10.91 8.87
CA ASN A 42 6.77 10.33 9.63
C ASN A 42 6.24 9.92 11.00
N TRP A 43 6.06 8.63 11.21
CA TRP A 43 5.66 8.05 12.49
C TRP A 43 6.89 7.46 13.17
N ASP A 44 7.19 7.90 14.39
CA ASP A 44 8.36 7.49 15.17
C ASP A 44 9.71 7.60 14.40
N GLY A 45 9.79 8.55 13.47
CA GLY A 45 10.98 8.79 12.65
C GLY A 45 11.12 7.89 11.43
N GLU A 46 10.11 7.08 11.13
CA GLU A 46 10.03 6.24 9.93
C GLU A 46 8.95 6.74 8.97
N PRO A 47 9.20 6.76 7.65
CA PRO A 47 8.24 7.26 6.69
C PRO A 47 7.13 6.24 6.43
N ASP A 48 5.90 6.72 6.42
CA ASP A 48 4.70 5.97 6.03
C ASP A 48 3.99 6.71 4.91
N VAL A 49 3.24 5.96 4.11
CA VAL A 49 2.41 6.57 3.06
C VAL A 49 0.95 6.32 3.39
N ASP A 50 0.21 7.40 3.61
CA ASP A 50 -1.25 7.37 3.71
C ASP A 50 -1.87 7.82 2.39
N ILE A 51 -2.81 7.03 1.90
CA ILE A 51 -3.43 7.20 0.59
C ILE A 51 -4.94 7.15 0.76
N ALA A 52 -5.64 8.12 0.20
CA ALA A 52 -7.10 8.16 0.20
C ALA A 52 -7.63 8.22 -1.25
N VAL A 53 -8.59 7.36 -1.56
CA VAL A 53 -9.27 7.35 -2.85
C VAL A 53 -10.75 7.02 -2.68
N ALA A 54 -11.62 7.85 -3.23
CA ALA A 54 -13.07 7.74 -3.07
C ALA A 54 -13.48 7.53 -1.59
N SER A 55 -13.92 6.32 -1.22
CA SER A 55 -14.30 5.95 0.14
C SER A 55 -13.41 4.86 0.73
N LEU A 56 -12.15 4.77 0.31
CA LEU A 56 -11.16 3.80 0.75
C LEU A 56 -9.83 4.50 1.09
N HIS A 57 -9.19 4.03 2.15
CA HIS A 57 -7.84 4.45 2.54
C HIS A 57 -6.87 3.27 2.48
N ALA A 58 -5.61 3.56 2.19
CA ALA A 58 -4.49 2.63 2.25
C ALA A 58 -3.34 3.27 3.03
N GLN A 59 -2.83 2.55 4.03
CA GLN A 59 -1.61 2.90 4.74
C GLN A 59 -0.52 1.87 4.42
N ILE A 60 0.67 2.35 4.09
CA ILE A 60 1.85 1.52 3.83
C ILE A 60 2.96 1.90 4.82
N TRP A 61 3.30 0.95 5.69
CA TRP A 61 4.34 1.10 6.70
C TRP A 61 5.70 0.70 6.12
N LEU A 62 6.67 1.61 6.04
CA LEU A 62 7.99 1.33 5.43
C LEU A 62 9.10 1.08 6.45
N ALA A 63 8.78 1.05 7.74
CA ALA A 63 9.76 0.71 8.76
C ALA A 63 10.25 -0.73 8.56
N TRP A 64 11.56 -0.89 8.43
CA TRP A 64 12.14 -2.21 8.26
C TRP A 64 12.20 -2.97 9.59
N THR A 65 11.71 -4.21 9.59
CA THR A 65 11.98 -5.16 10.66
C THR A 65 12.35 -6.53 10.09
N PRO A 66 13.11 -7.37 10.82
CA PRO A 66 13.35 -8.75 10.39
C PRO A 66 12.07 -9.59 10.24
N ALA A 67 11.00 -9.25 10.98
CA ALA A 67 9.73 -9.96 10.95
C ALA A 67 8.82 -9.53 9.78
N ALA A 68 9.00 -8.31 9.27
CA ALA A 68 8.28 -7.76 8.12
C ALA A 68 9.29 -7.17 7.12
N PRO A 69 9.93 -8.02 6.29
CA PRO A 69 10.95 -7.58 5.34
C PRO A 69 10.36 -6.79 4.15
N MET A 70 9.05 -6.94 3.90
CA MET A 70 8.29 -6.20 2.90
C MET A 70 7.21 -5.33 3.58
N PRO A 71 6.89 -4.15 3.04
CA PRO A 71 5.79 -3.35 3.54
C PRO A 71 4.46 -4.07 3.39
N ILE A 72 3.54 -3.77 4.30
CA ILE A 72 2.17 -4.28 4.27
C ILE A 72 1.26 -3.14 3.80
N ILE A 73 0.25 -3.45 2.98
CA ILE A 73 -0.80 -2.48 2.65
C ILE A 73 -1.99 -2.74 3.56
N SER A 74 -2.25 -1.79 4.46
CA SER A 74 -3.45 -1.81 5.30
C SER A 74 -4.55 -1.00 4.63
N TRP A 75 -5.61 -1.68 4.19
CA TRP A 75 -6.79 -1.03 3.62
C TRP A 75 -7.80 -0.75 4.73
N TYR A 76 -8.31 0.47 4.82
CA TYR A 76 -9.19 0.88 5.91
C TYR A 76 -10.09 2.06 5.52
N GLY A 77 -10.90 2.52 6.47
CA GLY A 77 -11.79 3.67 6.24
C GLY A 77 -12.92 3.42 5.25
N ALA A 78 -13.15 2.16 4.85
CA ALA A 78 -14.16 1.80 3.86
C ALA A 78 -15.58 2.21 4.31
N ALA A 79 -16.27 3.01 3.51
CA ALA A 79 -17.65 3.43 3.79
C ALA A 79 -18.64 2.25 3.73
N TYR A 80 -18.36 1.27 2.87
CA TYR A 80 -19.16 0.07 2.64
C TYR A 80 -18.36 -1.19 2.96
N PRO A 81 -19.01 -2.33 3.22
CA PRO A 81 -18.31 -3.60 3.33
C PRO A 81 -17.45 -3.87 2.09
N LEU A 82 -16.22 -4.30 2.32
CA LEU A 82 -15.26 -4.75 1.34
C LEU A 82 -15.58 -6.19 0.95
N ARG A 83 -15.29 -6.50 -0.30
CA ARG A 83 -15.17 -7.87 -0.81
C ARG A 83 -13.74 -8.12 -1.27
N GLY A 84 -13.39 -9.37 -1.54
CA GLY A 84 -12.12 -9.71 -2.18
C GLY A 84 -11.92 -8.99 -3.52
N VAL A 85 -10.72 -8.45 -3.74
CA VAL A 85 -10.28 -7.80 -4.98
C VAL A 85 -9.10 -8.61 -5.55
N PRO A 86 -9.33 -9.46 -6.57
CA PRO A 86 -8.28 -10.28 -7.16
C PRO A 86 -7.08 -9.43 -7.59
N GLY A 87 -5.89 -9.78 -7.10
CA GLY A 87 -4.66 -9.03 -7.35
C GLY A 87 -4.33 -7.98 -6.29
N ALA A 88 -5.24 -7.64 -5.38
CA ALA A 88 -4.97 -6.73 -4.25
C ALA A 88 -5.13 -7.42 -2.88
N TRP A 89 -6.27 -8.05 -2.61
CA TRP A 89 -6.51 -8.83 -1.39
C TRP A 89 -7.59 -9.89 -1.63
N HIS A 90 -7.50 -11.03 -0.94
CA HIS A 90 -8.52 -12.08 -0.99
C HIS A 90 -9.67 -11.77 -0.03
N ASP A 91 -10.82 -12.48 -0.18
CA ASP A 91 -11.94 -12.28 0.74
C ASP A 91 -11.60 -12.70 2.17
N ASP A 92 -10.73 -13.71 2.33
CA ASP A 92 -10.23 -14.17 3.63
C ASP A 92 -9.33 -13.15 4.33
N ASP A 93 -8.77 -12.18 3.59
CA ASP A 93 -7.97 -11.07 4.13
C ASP A 93 -8.85 -9.92 4.65
N VAL A 94 -10.16 -9.95 4.34
CA VAL A 94 -11.13 -8.96 4.80
C VAL A 94 -11.50 -9.25 6.25
N ASN A 95 -11.49 -8.22 7.09
CA ASN A 95 -11.89 -8.37 8.50
C ASN A 95 -13.29 -8.98 8.63
N SER A 96 -13.39 -10.16 9.22
CA SER A 96 -14.63 -10.95 9.29
C SER A 96 -15.75 -10.32 10.12
N SER A 97 -15.43 -9.39 11.04
CA SER A 97 -16.41 -8.80 11.95
C SER A 97 -17.18 -7.65 11.32
N HIS A 98 -16.49 -6.72 10.67
CA HIS A 98 -17.12 -5.52 10.12
C HIS A 98 -16.87 -5.33 8.61
N ARG A 99 -15.99 -6.14 7.99
CA ARG A 99 -15.64 -6.10 6.57
C ARG A 99 -15.28 -4.71 6.05
N ARG A 100 -14.63 -3.86 6.86
CA ARG A 100 -14.23 -2.48 6.46
C ARG A 100 -12.72 -2.26 6.46
N LYS A 101 -11.98 -3.35 6.59
CA LYS A 101 -10.53 -3.40 6.57
C LYS A 101 -10.10 -4.66 5.83
N ALA A 102 -9.02 -4.57 5.10
CA ALA A 102 -8.34 -5.70 4.48
C ALA A 102 -6.83 -5.48 4.58
N THR A 103 -6.04 -6.54 4.39
CA THR A 103 -4.58 -6.46 4.45
C THR A 103 -3.99 -7.17 3.25
N SER A 104 -3.11 -6.49 2.52
CA SER A 104 -2.31 -7.10 1.46
C SER A 104 -0.90 -7.38 1.98
N LEU A 105 -0.39 -8.58 1.71
CA LEU A 105 0.92 -9.05 2.14
C LEU A 105 1.84 -9.32 0.92
N PRO A 106 2.36 -8.27 0.26
CA PRO A 106 3.22 -8.45 -0.91
C PRO A 106 4.54 -9.14 -0.53
N ALA A 107 5.02 -10.04 -1.38
CA ALA A 107 6.30 -10.71 -1.23
C ALA A 107 7.45 -9.97 -1.95
N THR A 108 7.12 -9.09 -2.91
CA THR A 108 8.10 -8.32 -3.70
C THR A 108 7.65 -6.88 -3.93
N TRP A 109 8.58 -6.01 -4.35
CA TRP A 109 8.28 -4.61 -4.67
C TRP A 109 7.36 -4.46 -5.89
N PRO A 110 7.57 -5.17 -7.01
CA PRO A 110 6.62 -5.18 -8.11
C PRO A 110 5.21 -5.60 -7.65
N GLU A 111 5.11 -6.66 -6.83
CA GLU A 111 3.83 -7.12 -6.30
C GLU A 111 3.16 -6.09 -5.38
N LEU A 112 3.92 -5.36 -4.55
CA LEU A 112 3.40 -4.25 -3.76
C LEU A 112 2.75 -3.19 -4.65
N PHE A 113 3.41 -2.81 -5.74
CA PHE A 113 2.89 -1.82 -6.65
C PHE A 113 1.65 -2.34 -7.39
N ASP A 114 1.67 -3.57 -7.88
CA ASP A 114 0.52 -4.20 -8.56
C ASP A 114 -0.70 -4.30 -7.64
N MET A 115 -0.50 -4.71 -6.37
CA MET A 115 -1.55 -4.78 -5.36
C MET A 115 -2.12 -3.40 -5.02
N LEU A 116 -1.24 -2.40 -4.86
CA LEU A 116 -1.64 -1.02 -4.58
C LEU A 116 -2.48 -0.47 -5.73
N GLU A 117 -1.98 -0.54 -6.97
CA GLU A 117 -2.66 0.00 -8.14
C GLU A 117 -4.01 -0.68 -8.36
N THR A 118 -4.07 -2.00 -8.24
CA THR A 118 -5.30 -2.79 -8.36
C THR A 118 -6.32 -2.40 -7.29
N GLY A 119 -5.89 -2.30 -6.03
CA GLY A 119 -6.76 -1.93 -4.92
C GLY A 119 -7.29 -0.49 -5.01
N LEU A 120 -6.45 0.46 -5.44
CA LEU A 120 -6.87 1.84 -5.66
C LEU A 120 -7.87 1.95 -6.80
N LEU A 121 -7.63 1.30 -7.94
CA LEU A 121 -8.56 1.28 -9.06
C LEU A 121 -9.91 0.66 -8.68
N ALA A 122 -9.90 -0.44 -7.93
CA ALA A 122 -11.12 -1.06 -7.41
C ALA A 122 -11.87 -0.15 -6.42
N GLY A 123 -11.14 0.68 -5.65
CA GLY A 123 -11.72 1.71 -4.81
C GLY A 123 -12.37 2.84 -5.61
N ILE A 124 -11.76 3.26 -6.72
CA ILE A 124 -12.26 4.31 -7.62
C ILE A 124 -13.54 3.87 -8.34
N ASP A 125 -13.52 2.70 -8.95
CA ASP A 125 -14.67 2.19 -9.74
C ASP A 125 -15.78 1.59 -8.86
N GLY A 126 -15.51 1.46 -7.57
CA GLY A 126 -16.41 0.93 -6.56
C GLY A 126 -16.46 -0.60 -6.49
N SER A 127 -15.71 -1.31 -7.33
CA SER A 127 -15.66 -2.77 -7.35
C SER A 127 -15.01 -3.38 -6.11
N ALA A 128 -14.36 -2.60 -5.26
CA ALA A 128 -13.89 -3.03 -3.93
C ALA A 128 -15.03 -3.23 -2.92
N PHE A 129 -16.24 -2.71 -3.20
CA PHE A 129 -17.33 -2.65 -2.24
C PHE A 129 -18.49 -3.59 -2.56
N GLU A 130 -19.20 -4.02 -1.52
CA GLU A 130 -20.51 -4.65 -1.60
C GLU A 130 -21.60 -3.57 -1.61
N PHE A 131 -22.09 -3.22 -2.79
CA PHE A 131 -23.32 -2.42 -2.92
C PHE A 131 -24.53 -3.34 -2.83
N LYS A 132 -25.52 -2.96 -2.01
CA LYS A 132 -26.82 -3.63 -1.91
C LYS A 132 -27.78 -3.13 -2.97
#